data_AF-A0A6G4ZW34-F1
#
_entry.id   AF-A0A6G4ZW34-F1
#
_cell.length_a   1.000
_cell.length_b   1.000
_cell.length_c   1.000
_cell.angle_alpha   90.00
_cell.angle_beta   90.00
_cell.angle_gamma   90.00
#
_symmetry.space_group_name_H-M   'P 1'
#
loop_
_entity.id
_entity.type
_entity.pdbx_description
1 polymer ?
#
loop_
_entity_poly.entity_id
_entity_poly.type
_entity_poly.pdbx_seq_one_letter_code
_entity_poly.pdbx_strand_id
1 'polypeptide(L)'
;MYSCVRNPTKFAQISQRLALQCRPSSNVVKDVEPPKDPVTHTGQHWAKDDYRLVRFMETPKQINPNFAIKLIAEVPPKAVNARTTWCDGGTGALGHPRVFINLDAPGNHTCGYCGLRFYQDHSAENH
;
A
#
# COMPACT_ATOMS: atom_id res chain seq x y z
N MET A 1 -90.40 19.47 -32.50
CA MET A 1 -89.20 20.28 -32.82
C MET A 1 -88.76 20.98 -31.55
N TYR A 2 -87.72 20.50 -30.88
CA TYR A 2 -86.84 21.32 -30.03
C TYR A 2 -85.47 20.66 -30.04
N SER A 3 -84.56 21.23 -30.83
CA SER A 3 -83.13 20.95 -30.80
C SER A 3 -82.53 21.74 -29.65
N CYS A 4 -81.71 21.11 -28.81
CA CYS A 4 -80.77 21.84 -27.97
C CYS A 4 -79.47 21.06 -27.82
N VAL A 5 -78.37 21.78 -27.95
CA VAL A 5 -77.05 21.33 -28.35
C VAL A 5 -76.06 21.51 -27.19
N ARG A 6 -75.07 20.60 -27.12
CA ARG A 6 -73.74 20.65 -26.42
C ARG A 6 -73.72 20.48 -24.89
N ASN A 7 -72.85 19.56 -24.42
CA ASN A 7 -71.50 19.96 -24.00
C ASN A 7 -70.53 18.75 -23.85
N PRO A 8 -69.40 18.69 -24.58
CA PRO A 8 -68.45 17.58 -24.50
C PRO A 8 -67.35 17.87 -23.46
N THR A 9 -67.67 17.78 -22.16
CA THR A 9 -66.66 17.97 -21.09
C THR A 9 -66.55 16.78 -20.13
N LYS A 10 -67.00 15.60 -20.53
CA LYS A 10 -66.91 14.37 -19.71
C LYS A 10 -65.94 13.31 -20.25
N PHE A 11 -64.91 13.71 -21.00
CA PHE A 11 -63.90 12.78 -21.53
C PHE A 11 -62.46 13.05 -21.07
N ALA A 12 -62.26 13.87 -20.04
CA ALA A 12 -60.93 14.29 -19.58
C ALA A 12 -60.63 13.97 -18.11
N GLN A 13 -61.13 12.86 -17.56
CA GLN A 13 -60.83 12.45 -16.17
C GLN A 13 -60.56 10.95 -15.94
N ILE A 14 -60.18 10.19 -16.98
CA ILE A 14 -59.78 8.77 -16.83
C ILE A 14 -58.40 8.53 -17.49
N SER A 15 -57.41 9.36 -17.15
CA SER A 15 -56.02 9.14 -17.62
C SER A 15 -54.96 9.51 -16.57
N GLN A 16 -55.29 9.42 -15.28
CA GLN A 16 -54.33 9.78 -14.21
C GLN A 16 -54.17 8.71 -13.12
N ARG A 17 -54.47 7.44 -13.39
CA ARG A 17 -54.16 6.37 -12.45
C ARG A 17 -53.37 5.27 -13.12
N LEU A 18 -52.17 5.07 -12.57
CA LEU A 18 -51.18 4.02 -12.85
C LEU A 18 -50.26 4.25 -14.07
N ALA A 19 -49.63 5.42 -14.14
CA ALA A 19 -48.18 5.34 -14.37
C ALA A 19 -47.61 4.59 -13.15
N LEU A 20 -47.19 3.32 -13.32
CA LEU A 20 -46.22 2.75 -12.42
C LEU A 20 -45.02 3.68 -12.50
N GLN A 21 -44.93 4.58 -11.52
CA GLN A 21 -43.70 5.28 -11.23
C GLN A 21 -42.72 4.18 -10.86
N CYS A 22 -41.90 3.75 -11.82
CA CYS A 22 -40.57 3.25 -11.49
C CYS A 22 -39.91 4.39 -10.71
N ARG A 23 -40.11 4.39 -9.39
CA ARG A 23 -39.24 5.13 -8.50
C ARG A 23 -37.87 4.59 -8.85
N PRO A 24 -36.93 5.40 -9.38
CA PRO A 24 -35.55 4.97 -9.32
C PRO A 24 -35.34 4.64 -7.84
N SER A 25 -34.92 3.42 -7.54
CA SER A 25 -34.45 3.11 -6.20
C SER A 25 -33.16 3.88 -6.03
N SER A 26 -33.26 5.20 -5.87
CA SER A 26 -32.26 6.03 -5.24
C SER A 26 -32.28 5.72 -3.75
N ASN A 27 -32.26 4.44 -3.40
CA ASN A 27 -31.74 4.00 -2.13
C ASN A 27 -30.24 4.01 -2.33
N VAL A 28 -29.72 5.25 -2.23
CA VAL A 28 -28.35 5.60 -1.91
C VAL A 28 -27.70 4.41 -1.20
N VAL A 29 -26.85 3.67 -1.91
CA VAL A 29 -25.88 2.83 -1.22
C VAL A 29 -25.01 3.85 -0.51
N LYS A 30 -25.32 4.05 0.77
CA LYS A 30 -24.72 5.06 1.63
C LYS A 30 -23.22 5.02 1.45
N ASP A 31 -22.64 6.20 1.42
CA ASP A 31 -21.21 6.50 1.35
C ASP A 31 -20.47 5.78 2.50
N VAL A 32 -20.24 4.47 2.35
CA VAL A 32 -19.39 3.71 3.27
C VAL A 32 -17.98 4.12 2.93
N GLU A 33 -17.37 4.90 3.82
CA GLU A 33 -15.97 5.25 3.69
C GLU A 33 -15.14 3.96 3.58
N PRO A 34 -14.24 3.86 2.59
CA PRO A 34 -13.44 2.66 2.42
C PRO A 34 -12.55 2.45 3.66
N PRO A 35 -12.27 1.19 4.03
CA PRO A 35 -11.42 0.92 5.17
C PRO A 35 -10.03 1.51 4.97
N LYS A 36 -9.39 1.89 6.07
CA LYS A 36 -8.03 2.45 6.06
C LYS A 36 -7.05 1.42 5.50
N ASP A 37 -6.38 1.77 4.41
CA ASP A 37 -5.37 0.95 3.76
C ASP A 37 -4.00 1.65 3.77
N PRO A 38 -3.18 1.46 4.82
CA PRO A 38 -1.84 2.01 4.83
C PRO A 38 -0.96 1.28 3.80
N VAL A 39 0.00 2.03 3.24
CA VAL A 39 1.00 1.48 2.33
C VAL A 39 1.93 0.55 3.09
N THR A 40 2.14 -0.65 2.57
CA THR A 40 3.05 -1.65 3.15
C THR A 40 4.51 -1.28 2.91
N HIS A 41 5.45 -1.95 3.59
CA HIS A 41 6.90 -1.72 3.41
C HIS A 41 7.38 -2.01 1.98
N THR A 42 6.61 -2.74 1.16
CA THR A 42 6.88 -2.98 -0.26
C THR A 42 6.23 -1.97 -1.20
N GLY A 43 5.40 -1.05 -0.69
CA GLY A 43 4.65 -0.07 -1.48
C GLY A 43 3.23 -0.51 -1.88
N GLN A 44 2.81 -1.73 -1.52
CA GLN A 44 1.46 -2.23 -1.85
C GLN A 44 0.38 -1.48 -1.07
N HIS A 45 -0.64 -1.05 -1.81
CA HIS A 45 -1.96 -0.59 -1.35
C HIS A 45 -2.99 -0.92 -2.45
N TRP A 46 -4.28 -0.89 -2.12
CA TRP A 46 -5.40 -1.14 -3.02
C TRP A 46 -5.97 0.19 -3.55
N ALA A 47 -6.61 0.14 -4.72
CA ALA A 47 -7.41 1.27 -5.19
C ALA A 47 -8.63 1.46 -4.27
N LYS A 48 -9.14 2.70 -4.16
CA LYS A 48 -10.23 3.04 -3.23
C LYS A 48 -11.54 2.30 -3.55
N ASP A 49 -11.76 1.99 -4.82
CA ASP A 49 -12.93 1.29 -5.37
C ASP A 49 -12.71 -0.23 -5.51
N ASP A 50 -11.58 -0.76 -5.04
CA ASP A 50 -11.26 -2.17 -5.13
C ASP A 50 -12.11 -3.00 -4.17
N TYR A 51 -12.92 -3.90 -4.72
CA TYR A 51 -13.78 -4.81 -3.95
C TYR A 51 -13.00 -5.66 -2.93
N ARG A 52 -11.69 -5.85 -3.12
CA ARG A 52 -10.83 -6.61 -2.21
C ARG A 52 -10.67 -5.95 -0.84
N LEU A 53 -10.94 -4.64 -0.72
CA LEU A 53 -10.89 -3.88 0.54
C LEU A 53 -11.96 -4.31 1.53
N VAL A 54 -13.06 -4.95 1.08
CA VAL A 54 -14.16 -5.42 1.93
C VAL A 54 -13.68 -6.27 3.11
N ARG A 55 -12.60 -7.05 2.93
CA ARG A 55 -12.02 -7.89 4.00
C ARG A 55 -11.52 -7.10 5.21
N PHE A 56 -11.23 -5.81 5.05
CA PHE A 56 -10.68 -4.93 6.09
C PHE A 56 -11.71 -3.97 6.69
N MET A 57 -13.00 -4.16 6.40
CA MET A 57 -14.07 -3.29 6.95
C MET A 57 -14.21 -3.42 8.47
N GLU A 58 -14.13 -4.64 9.00
CA GLU A 58 -14.25 -4.90 10.44
C GLU A 58 -12.90 -5.07 11.12
N THR A 59 -11.88 -5.52 10.38
CA THR A 59 -10.55 -5.80 10.91
C THR A 59 -9.48 -4.95 10.22
N PRO A 60 -8.61 -4.27 10.96
CA PRO A 60 -7.61 -3.41 10.34
C PRO A 60 -6.51 -4.23 9.67
N LYS A 61 -6.06 -3.77 8.50
CA LYS A 61 -4.89 -4.31 7.81
C LYS A 61 -3.65 -4.18 8.68
N GLN A 62 -3.08 -5.32 9.07
CA GLN A 62 -1.87 -5.36 9.89
C GLN A 62 -0.62 -5.09 9.05
N ILE A 63 0.16 -4.10 9.48
CA ILE A 63 1.42 -3.72 8.84
C ILE A 63 2.44 -3.47 9.93
N ASN A 64 3.67 -3.95 9.71
CA ASN A 64 4.78 -3.67 10.61
C ASN A 64 5.22 -2.20 10.43
N PRO A 65 5.17 -1.33 11.46
CA PRO A 65 5.62 0.06 11.37
C PRO A 65 7.15 0.19 11.23
N ASN A 66 7.91 -0.82 11.67
CA ASN A 66 9.37 -0.80 11.69
C ASN A 66 9.93 -1.31 10.36
N PHE A 67 10.23 -0.38 9.44
CA PHE A 67 10.71 -0.73 8.10
C PHE A 67 12.22 -0.97 8.11
N ALA A 68 12.65 -2.17 7.73
CA ALA A 68 14.06 -2.57 7.72
C ALA A 68 14.95 -1.63 6.88
N ILE A 69 14.42 -1.06 5.79
CA ILE A 69 15.12 -0.09 4.92
C ILE A 69 15.59 1.15 5.71
N LYS A 70 14.78 1.64 6.65
CA LYS A 70 15.15 2.80 7.48
C LYS A 70 16.19 2.41 8.52
N LEU A 71 15.93 1.29 9.21
CA LEU A 71 16.81 0.78 10.27
C LEU A 71 18.23 0.49 9.76
N ILE A 72 18.38 -0.08 8.56
CA ILE A 72 19.71 -0.37 8.03
C ILE A 72 20.44 0.89 7.54
N ALA A 73 19.69 1.90 7.09
CA ALA A 73 20.26 3.18 6.68
C ALA A 73 20.81 3.97 7.87
N GLU A 74 20.18 3.85 9.04
CA GLU A 74 20.60 4.45 10.31
C GLU A 74 21.94 3.87 10.81
N VAL A 75 22.27 2.61 10.49
CA VAL A 75 23.53 1.99 10.92
C VAL A 75 24.70 2.55 10.11
N PRO A 76 25.74 3.13 10.73
CA PRO A 76 26.88 3.69 10.01
C PRO A 76 27.73 2.60 9.34
N PRO A 77 28.35 2.88 8.18
CA PRO A 77 29.31 1.98 7.57
C PRO A 77 30.53 1.73 8.47
N LYS A 78 31.04 0.49 8.48
CA LYS A 78 32.21 0.08 9.26
C LYS A 78 33.49 0.21 8.44
N ALA A 79 34.48 0.94 8.97
CA ALA A 79 35.82 1.01 8.40
C ALA A 79 36.58 -0.32 8.63
N VAL A 80 37.30 -0.76 7.62
CA VAL A 80 38.15 -1.96 7.65
C VAL A 80 39.48 -1.63 6.98
N ASN A 81 40.60 -2.00 7.61
CA ASN A 81 41.94 -1.72 7.06
C ASN A 81 42.37 -2.74 5.99
N ALA A 82 41.75 -3.91 5.97
CA ALA A 82 42.04 -4.97 5.01
C ALA A 82 41.26 -4.80 3.71
N ARG A 83 41.85 -5.26 2.60
CA ARG A 83 41.23 -5.32 1.26
C ARG A 83 40.01 -6.24 1.18
N THR A 84 39.95 -7.26 2.04
CA THR A 84 38.82 -8.20 2.14
C THR A 84 38.38 -8.30 3.59
N THR A 85 37.07 -8.28 3.82
CA THR A 85 36.48 -8.48 5.14
C THR A 85 35.53 -9.67 5.14
N TRP A 86 35.17 -10.15 6.33
CA TRP A 86 34.19 -11.21 6.49
C TRP A 86 33.05 -10.77 7.40
N CYS A 87 31.86 -11.28 7.12
CA CYS A 87 30.65 -11.03 7.89
C CYS A 87 29.92 -12.36 8.14
N ASP A 88 29.49 -12.57 9.38
CA ASP A 88 28.71 -13.72 9.84
C ASP A 88 27.44 -13.29 10.60
N GLY A 89 27.11 -11.99 10.59
CA GLY A 89 26.00 -11.43 11.36
C GLY A 89 26.29 -11.16 12.85
N GLY A 90 27.53 -11.37 13.32
CA GLY A 90 28.00 -10.93 14.63
C GLY A 90 27.78 -11.91 15.78
N THR A 91 26.98 -12.96 15.59
CA THR A 91 26.62 -13.93 16.64
C THR A 91 27.08 -15.36 16.30
N GLY A 92 28.10 -15.50 15.46
CA GLY A 92 28.64 -16.78 15.04
C GLY A 92 27.57 -17.65 14.36
N ALA A 93 27.19 -18.76 14.98
CA ALA A 93 26.20 -19.70 14.42
C ALA A 93 24.75 -19.17 14.41
N LEU A 94 24.42 -18.13 15.18
CA LEU A 94 23.08 -17.54 15.21
C LEU A 94 22.88 -16.45 14.13
N GLY A 95 23.93 -16.10 13.39
CA GLY A 95 23.86 -15.16 12.30
C GLY A 95 23.64 -15.83 10.95
N HIS A 96 24.25 -15.29 9.90
CA HIS A 96 24.21 -15.87 8.56
C HIS A 96 25.50 -16.62 8.26
N PRO A 97 25.53 -17.48 7.22
CA PRO A 97 26.75 -18.12 6.77
C PRO A 97 27.85 -17.09 6.51
N ARG A 98 29.08 -17.38 6.96
CA ARG A 98 30.22 -16.49 6.78
C ARG A 98 30.41 -16.20 5.30
N VAL A 99 30.38 -14.91 4.94
CA VAL A 99 30.71 -14.43 3.60
C VAL A 99 31.91 -13.50 3.63
N PHE A 100 32.66 -13.51 2.52
CA PHE A 100 33.77 -12.60 2.28
C PHE A 100 33.33 -11.50 1.32
N ILE A 101 33.69 -10.27 1.66
CA ILE A 101 33.30 -9.05 0.94
C ILE A 101 34.59 -8.37 0.48
N ASN A 102 34.68 -8.11 -0.83
CA ASN A 102 35.81 -7.41 -1.43
C ASN A 102 35.61 -5.90 -1.29
N LEU A 103 36.65 -5.19 -0.84
CA LEU A 103 36.64 -3.74 -0.61
C LEU A 103 37.53 -2.98 -1.60
N ASP A 104 37.94 -3.63 -2.70
CA ASP A 104 38.87 -3.10 -3.71
C ASP A 104 38.39 -1.81 -4.36
N ALA A 105 37.08 -1.69 -4.60
CA ALA A 105 36.51 -0.50 -5.20
C ALA A 105 36.23 0.56 -4.11
N PRO A 106 36.43 1.85 -4.40
CA PRO A 106 36.15 2.90 -3.43
C PRO A 106 34.65 2.94 -3.08
N GLY A 107 34.33 3.15 -1.81
CA GLY A 107 32.97 3.33 -1.32
C GLY A 107 32.47 2.23 -0.38
N ASN A 108 31.15 2.20 -0.20
CA ASN A 108 30.48 1.28 0.73
C ASN A 108 30.08 -0.01 0.02
N HIS A 109 30.59 -1.13 0.54
CA HIS A 109 30.24 -2.48 0.13
C HIS A 109 29.25 -3.08 1.12
N THR A 110 28.20 -3.71 0.62
CA THR A 110 27.12 -4.24 1.46
C THR A 110 27.25 -5.75 1.64
N CYS A 111 26.96 -6.22 2.86
CA CYS A 111 26.72 -7.64 3.09
C CYS A 111 25.35 -8.02 2.54
N GLY A 112 25.28 -9.04 1.69
CA GLY A 112 24.01 -9.52 1.09
C GLY A 112 23.01 -10.14 2.08
N TYR A 113 23.42 -10.38 3.34
CA TYR A 113 22.54 -10.92 4.38
C TYR A 113 22.10 -9.82 5.36
N CYS A 114 23.04 -9.29 6.16
CA CYS A 114 22.70 -8.28 7.16
C CYS A 114 22.42 -6.89 6.60
N GLY A 115 22.81 -6.60 5.35
CA GLY A 115 22.75 -5.26 4.78
C GLY A 115 23.76 -4.26 5.37
N LEU A 116 24.62 -4.70 6.30
CA LEU A 116 25.68 -3.87 6.87
C LEU A 116 26.66 -3.42 5.79
N ARG A 117 27.16 -2.20 5.95
CA ARG A 117 28.07 -1.54 5.01
C ARG A 117 29.48 -1.55 5.55
N PHE A 118 30.45 -1.83 4.69
CA PHE A 118 31.88 -1.85 4.98
C PHE A 118 32.62 -1.01 3.93
N TYR A 119 33.69 -0.33 4.34
CA TYR A 119 34.56 0.38 3.41
C TYR A 119 36.02 0.21 3.83
N GLN A 120 36.93 0.29 2.85
CA GLN A 120 38.35 0.23 3.13
C GLN A 120 38.83 1.60 3.63
N ASP A 121 39.49 1.63 4.78
CA ASP A 121 40.14 2.84 5.28
C ASP A 121 41.57 2.94 4.72
N HIS A 122 41.78 3.88 3.80
CA HIS A 122 43.07 4.11 3.16
C HIS A 122 44.02 4.99 4.00
N SER A 123 43.58 5.48 5.15
CA SER A 123 44.44 6.31 6.03
C SER A 123 45.51 5.48 6.76
N ALA A 124 45.31 4.17 6.91
CA ALA A 124 46.18 3.27 7.67
C ALA A 124 47.39 2.72 6.90
N GLU A 125 47.51 2.99 5.59
CA GLU A 125 48.49 2.34 4.69
C GLU A 125 49.82 3.13 4.56
N ASN A 126 50.02 4.20 5.36
CA ASN A 126 51.21 5.07 5.33
C ASN A 126 52.18 4.86 6.52
N HIS A 127 52.26 3.66 7.11
CA HIS A 127 53.24 3.34 8.16
C HIS A 127 54.05 2.07 7.84
#